data_AF-A0A2N3BYM5-F1
#
_entry.id   AF-A0A2N3BYM5-F1
#
_cell.length_a   1.000
_cell.length_b   1.000
_cell.length_c   1.000
_cell.angle_alpha   90.00
_cell.angle_beta   90.00
_cell.angle_gamma   90.00
#
_symmetry.space_group_name_H-M   'P 1'
#
loop_
_entity.id
_entity.type
_entity.pdbx_description
1 polymer ?
#
loop_
_entity_poly.entity_id
_entity_poly.type
_entity_poly.pdbx_seq_one_letter_code
_entity_poly.pdbx_strand_id
1 'polypeptide(L)'
;MAELARAGITPDWMPGVVPRCVPVETKRNQHGERSTTIVVGTERVLTRGKWRTVEVLACPVSFSPHPQHIEAAHHAYDNWWQALDWARGGLMAGGMLREVDVAAAMPQVRPWLARGGR
;
A
#
# COMPACT_ATOMS: atom_id res chain seq x y z
N MET A 1 0.79 -5.90 -17.61
CA MET A 1 -0.53 -6.37 -17.11
C MET A 1 -1.03 -7.62 -17.83
N ALA A 2 -1.09 -7.62 -19.18
CA ALA A 2 -1.50 -8.81 -19.94
C ALA A 2 -0.57 -10.04 -19.73
N GLU A 3 0.70 -9.84 -19.37
CA GLU A 3 1.63 -10.93 -19.00
C GLU A 3 1.17 -11.70 -17.76
N LEU A 4 0.78 -11.00 -16.69
CA LEU A 4 0.38 -11.62 -15.41
C LEU A 4 -0.94 -12.39 -15.54
N ALA A 5 -1.90 -11.86 -16.30
CA ALA A 5 -3.14 -12.55 -16.62
C ALA A 5 -2.89 -13.84 -17.41
N ARG A 6 -2.01 -13.79 -18.42
CA ARG A 6 -1.60 -14.98 -19.21
C ARG A 6 -0.82 -15.99 -18.37
N ALA A 7 -0.02 -15.53 -17.41
CA ALA A 7 0.77 -16.38 -16.52
C ALA A 7 -0.01 -16.94 -15.32
N GLY A 8 -1.29 -16.55 -15.14
CA GLY A 8 -2.09 -16.96 -13.98
C GLY A 8 -1.59 -16.38 -12.64
N ILE A 9 -0.73 -15.37 -12.67
CA ILE A 9 -0.18 -14.72 -11.47
C ILE A 9 -1.12 -13.58 -11.07
N THR A 10 -1.64 -13.64 -9.84
CA THR A 10 -2.46 -12.57 -9.27
C THR A 10 -1.55 -11.41 -8.84
N PRO A 11 -1.82 -10.16 -9.28
CA PRO A 11 -1.08 -9.00 -8.79
C PRO A 11 -1.25 -8.85 -7.27
N ASP A 12 -0.19 -8.39 -6.60
CA ASP A 12 -0.30 -7.98 -5.21
C ASP A 12 -1.20 -6.74 -5.12
N TRP A 13 -2.39 -6.92 -4.56
CA TRP A 13 -3.37 -5.87 -4.31
C TRP A 13 -3.25 -5.29 -2.88
N MET A 14 -2.23 -5.70 -2.13
CA MET A 14 -1.92 -5.26 -0.77
C MET A 14 -2.97 -5.71 0.27
N PRO A 15 -3.14 -7.03 0.51
CA PRO A 15 -4.10 -7.55 1.47
C PRO A 15 -3.89 -7.00 2.89
N GLY A 16 -4.97 -6.48 3.49
CA GLY A 16 -4.96 -6.00 4.87
C GLY A 16 -4.10 -4.76 5.11
N VAL A 17 -3.67 -4.05 4.06
CA VAL A 17 -2.83 -2.87 4.19
C VAL A 17 -3.54 -1.76 4.97
N VAL A 18 -2.83 -1.19 5.93
CA VAL A 18 -3.27 -0.01 6.69
C VAL A 18 -2.12 0.99 6.70
N PRO A 19 -2.32 2.22 6.20
CA PRO A 19 -1.30 3.28 6.29
C PRO A 19 -0.89 3.53 7.73
N ARG A 20 0.42 3.59 7.98
CA ARG A 20 0.99 3.90 9.30
C ARG A 20 1.75 5.22 9.24
N CYS A 21 1.62 6.02 10.29
CA CYS A 21 2.46 7.19 10.51
C CYS A 21 3.86 6.70 10.90
N VAL A 22 4.85 7.04 10.09
CA VAL A 22 6.25 6.61 10.25
C VAL A 22 7.19 7.84 10.16
N PRO A 23 8.35 7.81 10.82
CA PRO A 23 9.35 8.87 10.64
C PRO A 23 9.79 8.99 9.18
N VAL A 24 9.97 10.22 8.69
CA VAL A 24 10.52 10.46 7.36
C VAL A 24 11.96 9.96 7.24
N GLU A 25 12.72 10.11 8.32
CA GLU A 25 14.12 9.67 8.38
C GLU A 25 14.41 9.05 9.74
N THR A 26 15.13 7.94 9.71
CA THR A 26 15.70 7.28 10.87
C THR A 26 17.21 7.15 10.73
N LYS A 27 17.91 7.24 11.86
CA LYS A 27 19.37 7.08 11.97
C LYS A 27 19.67 5.95 12.94
N ARG A 28 20.69 5.16 12.64
CA ARG A 28 21.12 4.05 13.50
C ARG A 28 22.31 4.47 14.35
N ASN A 29 22.26 4.17 15.64
CA ASN A 29 23.39 4.34 16.56
C ASN A 29 23.59 3.05 17.39
N GLN A 30 24.53 3.07 18.33
CA GLN A 30 24.82 1.94 19.23
C GLN A 30 23.62 1.48 20.09
N HIS A 31 22.58 2.31 20.23
CA HIS A 31 21.35 2.02 20.97
C HIS A 31 20.17 1.64 20.06
N GLY A 32 20.38 1.53 18.75
CA GLY A 32 19.35 1.13 17.79
C GLY A 32 18.94 2.23 16.82
N GLU A 33 17.73 2.10 16.30
CA GLU A 33 17.16 3.04 15.34
C GLU A 33 16.48 4.22 16.07
N ARG A 34 16.74 5.43 15.59
CA ARG A 34 16.23 6.68 16.18
C ARG A 34 15.74 7.62 15.09
N SER A 35 14.55 8.18 15.28
CA SER A 35 13.97 9.16 14.35
C SER A 35 14.75 10.47 14.34
N THR A 36 14.90 11.08 13.16
CA THR A 36 15.44 12.44 13.04
C THR A 36 14.47 13.47 13.62
N THR A 37 15.01 14.52 14.23
CA THR A 37 14.27 15.69 14.71
C THR A 37 14.77 16.96 14.03
N ILE A 38 13.85 17.89 13.76
CA ILE A 38 14.13 19.22 13.21
C ILE A 38 13.63 20.30 14.17
N VAL A 39 14.22 21.49 14.12
CA VAL A 39 13.73 22.67 14.84
C VAL A 39 12.51 23.21 14.11
N VAL A 40 11.37 23.30 14.80
CA VAL A 40 10.12 23.87 14.27
C VAL A 40 9.79 25.24 14.84
N GLY A 41 10.56 25.69 15.84
CA GLY A 41 10.39 26.99 16.44
C GLY A 41 11.40 27.24 17.56
N THR A 42 11.35 28.44 18.12
CA THR A 42 12.07 28.78 19.35
C THR A 42 11.09 29.32 20.36
N GLU A 43 11.19 28.85 21.60
CA GLU A 43 10.34 29.29 22.70
C GLU A 43 11.18 29.85 23.83
N ARG A 44 10.59 30.79 24.57
CA ARG A 44 11.21 31.37 25.74
C ARG A 44 10.60 30.74 26.98
N VAL A 45 11.39 29.97 27.71
CA VAL A 45 10.96 29.23 28.89
C VAL A 45 11.66 29.75 30.14
N LEU A 46 10.93 29.83 31.25
CA LEU A 46 11.49 30.18 32.55
C LEU A 46 11.96 28.89 33.25
N THR A 47 13.26 28.70 33.36
CA THR A 47 13.84 27.50 33.99
C THR A 47 14.82 27.92 35.07
N ARG A 48 14.60 27.43 36.31
CA ARG A 48 15.41 27.78 37.49
C ARG A 48 15.56 29.30 37.69
N GLY A 49 14.45 30.03 37.57
CA GLY A 49 14.40 31.49 37.78
C GLY A 49 15.06 32.34 36.68
N LYS A 50 15.55 31.73 35.60
CA LYS A 50 16.16 32.44 34.47
C LYS A 50 15.42 32.14 33.19
N TRP A 51 15.16 33.17 32.41
CA TRP A 51 14.60 33.02 31.07
C TRP A 51 15.66 32.46 30.12
N ARG A 52 15.29 31.43 29.37
CA ARG A 52 16.13 30.82 28.34
C ARG A 52 15.34 30.68 27.05
N THR A 53 16.01 30.91 25.92
CA THR A 53 15.48 30.55 24.61
C THR A 53 15.87 29.10 24.32
N VAL A 54 14.90 28.28 23.96
CA VAL A 54 15.09 26.86 23.63
C VAL A 54 14.51 26.57 22.25
N GLU A 55 15.14 25.65 21.53
CA GLU A 55 14.60 25.13 20.28
C GLU A 55 13.48 24.14 20.56
N VAL A 56 12.35 24.31 19.88
CA VAL A 56 11.27 23.34 19.86
C VAL A 56 11.57 22.34 18.76
N LEU A 57 11.73 21.08 19.12
CA LEU A 57 12.06 20.00 18.20
C LEU A 57 10.81 19.18 17.86
N ALA A 58 10.66 18.82 16.59
CA ALA A 58 9.64 17.87 16.13
C ALA A 58 10.26 16.79 15.24
N CYS A 59 9.64 15.62 15.21
CA CYS A 59 9.99 14.56 14.27
C CYS A 59 9.13 14.69 13.01
N PRO A 60 9.71 14.90 11.83
CA PRO A 60 8.97 14.83 10.58
C PRO A 60 8.45 13.41 10.34
N VAL A 61 7.17 13.29 10.01
CA VAL A 61 6.50 11.99 9.76
C VAL A 61 5.82 11.98 8.40
N SER A 62 5.67 10.78 7.83
CA SER A 62 4.89 10.49 6.63
C SER A 62 4.00 9.26 6.84
N PHE A 63 3.04 9.02 5.94
CA PHE A 63 2.22 7.81 5.96
C PHE A 63 2.75 6.78 4.96
N SER A 64 2.96 5.55 5.41
CA SER A 64 3.42 4.44 4.59
C SER A 64 2.54 3.19 4.75
N PRO A 65 2.19 2.48 3.66
CA PRO A 65 2.40 2.90 2.27
C PRO A 65 1.53 4.11 1.93
N HIS A 66 2.02 4.94 1.00
CA HIS A 66 1.30 6.14 0.57
C HIS A 66 -0.05 5.75 -0.04
N PRO A 67 -1.16 6.50 0.19
CA PRO A 67 -2.48 6.16 -0.33
C PRO A 67 -2.50 5.90 -1.84
N GLN A 68 -1.70 6.65 -2.61
CA GLN A 68 -1.56 6.47 -4.06
C GLN A 68 -0.97 5.11 -4.46
N HIS A 69 -0.10 4.51 -3.63
CA HIS A 69 0.42 3.16 -3.90
C HIS A 69 -0.67 2.10 -3.71
N ILE A 70 -1.53 2.27 -2.71
CA ILE A 70 -2.67 1.37 -2.46
C ILE A 70 -3.66 1.47 -3.62
N GLU A 71 -4.00 2.69 -4.04
CA GLU A 71 -4.87 2.94 -5.19
C GLU A 71 -4.30 2.34 -6.48
N ALA A 72 -2.99 2.51 -6.72
CA ALA A 72 -2.32 1.90 -7.87
C ALA A 72 -2.38 0.36 -7.84
N ALA A 73 -2.22 -0.27 -6.67
CA ALA A 73 -2.34 -1.71 -6.50
C ALA A 73 -3.77 -2.21 -6.77
N HIS A 74 -4.78 -1.47 -6.29
CA HIS A 74 -6.19 -1.78 -6.58
C HIS A 74 -6.51 -1.64 -8.07
N HIS A 75 -6.06 -0.57 -8.73
CA HIS A 75 -6.23 -0.41 -10.18
C HIS A 75 -5.50 -1.50 -10.98
N ALA A 76 -4.31 -1.90 -10.53
CA ALA A 76 -3.57 -2.99 -11.14
C ALA A 76 -4.36 -4.31 -11.10
N TYR A 77 -4.97 -4.61 -9.96
CA TYR A 77 -5.85 -5.76 -9.79
C TYR A 77 -7.10 -5.66 -10.66
N ASP A 78 -7.80 -4.52 -10.66
CA ASP A 78 -9.00 -4.31 -11.48
C ASP A 78 -8.71 -4.53 -12.98
N ASN A 79 -7.58 -4.00 -13.48
CA ASN A 79 -7.15 -4.19 -14.86
C ASN A 79 -6.83 -5.66 -15.18
N TRP A 80 -6.19 -6.37 -14.25
CA TRP A 80 -5.93 -7.79 -14.40
C TRP A 80 -7.21 -8.63 -14.40
N TRP A 81 -8.15 -8.31 -13.51
CA TRP A 81 -9.44 -8.99 -13.41
C TRP A 81 -10.25 -8.83 -14.70
N GLN A 82 -10.30 -7.60 -15.25
CA GLN A 82 -10.97 -7.34 -16.54
C GLN A 82 -10.30 -8.07 -17.70
N ALA A 83 -8.97 -8.12 -17.74
CA ALA A 83 -8.24 -8.86 -18.76
C ALA A 83 -8.52 -10.38 -18.69
N LEU A 84 -8.63 -10.92 -17.46
CA LEU A 84 -8.96 -12.32 -17.23
C LEU A 84 -10.41 -12.63 -17.66
N ASP A 85 -11.37 -11.77 -17.29
CA ASP A 85 -12.77 -11.92 -17.68
C ASP A 85 -12.95 -11.85 -19.20
N TRP A 86 -12.26 -10.90 -19.85
CA TRP A 86 -12.25 -10.80 -21.31
C TRP A 86 -11.68 -12.07 -21.97
N ALA A 87 -10.54 -12.57 -21.48
CA ALA A 87 -9.93 -13.79 -22.02
C ALA A 87 -10.85 -15.00 -21.83
N ARG A 88 -11.45 -15.13 -20.64
CA ARG A 88 -12.45 -16.17 -20.33
C ARG A 88 -13.65 -16.09 -21.28
N GLY A 89 -14.24 -14.91 -21.44
CA GLY A 89 -15.37 -14.68 -22.35
C GLY A 89 -15.04 -15.02 -23.79
N GLY A 90 -13.86 -14.63 -24.27
CA GLY A 90 -13.38 -14.98 -25.60
C GLY A 90 -13.20 -16.49 -25.82
N LEU A 91 -12.65 -17.20 -24.83
CA LEU A 91 -12.51 -18.66 -24.90
C LEU A 91 -13.86 -19.39 -24.90
N MET A 92 -14.81 -18.94 -24.06
CA MET A 92 -16.15 -19.53 -24.00
C MET A 92 -16.94 -19.27 -25.28
N ALA A 93 -16.94 -18.03 -25.78
CA ALA A 93 -17.67 -17.66 -27.00
C ALA A 93 -17.04 -18.28 -28.27
N GLY A 94 -15.73 -18.50 -28.27
CA GLY A 94 -15.03 -19.06 -29.41
C GLY A 94 -15.35 -20.52 -29.70
N GLY A 95 -15.76 -21.31 -28.70
CA GLY A 95 -16.10 -22.74 -28.89
C GLY A 95 -14.98 -23.60 -29.47
N MET A 96 -13.73 -23.12 -29.46
CA MET A 96 -12.56 -23.76 -30.07
C MET A 96 -11.94 -24.83 -29.17
N LEU A 97 -12.26 -24.84 -27.88
CA LEU A 97 -11.81 -25.84 -26.92
C LEU A 97 -12.76 -27.04 -27.00
N ARG A 98 -12.24 -28.19 -27.48
CA ARG A 98 -13.04 -29.42 -27.66
C ARG A 98 -13.00 -30.37 -26.46
N GLU A 99 -11.89 -30.35 -25.72
CA GLU A 99 -11.60 -31.29 -24.64
C GLU A 99 -11.49 -30.61 -23.27
N VAL A 100 -11.55 -29.27 -23.24
CA VAL A 100 -11.32 -28.47 -22.03
C VAL A 100 -12.48 -27.49 -21.85
N ASP A 101 -13.14 -27.59 -20.70
CA ASP A 101 -14.16 -26.63 -20.28
C ASP A 101 -13.54 -25.45 -19.52
N VAL A 102 -13.98 -24.23 -19.86
CA VAL A 102 -13.56 -23.03 -19.14
C VAL A 102 -14.40 -22.88 -17.88
N ALA A 103 -13.75 -22.89 -16.72
CA ALA A 103 -14.43 -22.75 -15.44
C ALA A 103 -15.18 -21.40 -15.33
N ALA A 104 -16.35 -21.45 -14.68
CA ALA A 104 -17.11 -20.25 -14.34
C ALA A 104 -16.54 -19.50 -13.12
N ALA A 105 -15.72 -20.17 -12.32
CA ALA A 105 -15.13 -19.59 -11.13
C ALA A 105 -14.18 -18.43 -11.51
N MET A 106 -14.40 -17.28 -10.89
CA MET A 106 -13.58 -16.07 -11.07
C MET A 106 -13.07 -15.59 -9.71
N PRO A 107 -11.90 -14.92 -9.66
CA PRO A 107 -11.45 -14.22 -8.46
C PRO A 107 -12.47 -13.17 -8.01
N GLN A 108 -12.45 -12.80 -6.73
CA GLN A 108 -13.30 -11.72 -6.22
C GLN A 108 -13.00 -10.40 -6.94
N VAL A 109 -14.03 -9.65 -7.36
CA VAL A 109 -13.85 -8.41 -8.15
C VAL A 109 -13.04 -7.36 -7.39
N ARG A 110 -13.31 -7.18 -6.09
CA ARG A 110 -12.64 -6.20 -5.23
C ARG A 110 -12.35 -6.80 -3.86
N PRO A 111 -11.30 -7.63 -3.73
CA PRO A 111 -11.03 -8.37 -2.50
C PRO A 111 -10.75 -7.47 -1.29
N TRP A 112 -10.26 -6.24 -1.50
CA TRP A 112 -10.02 -5.26 -0.43
C TRP A 112 -11.29 -4.67 0.21
N LEU A 113 -12.48 -4.87 -0.38
CA LEU A 113 -13.75 -4.46 0.23
C LEU A 113 -14.29 -5.49 1.22
N ALA A 114 -13.88 -6.75 1.08
CA ALA A 114 -14.21 -7.76 2.08
C ALA A 114 -13.48 -7.37 3.38
N ARG A 115 -14.25 -7.01 4.42
CA ARG A 115 -13.67 -6.74 5.73
C ARG A 115 -12.84 -7.95 6.12
N GLY A 116 -11.52 -7.76 6.27
CA GLY A 116 -10.61 -8.79 6.75
C GLY A 116 -11.21 -9.41 8.00
N GLY A 117 -11.51 -10.71 7.93
CA GLY A 117 -12.02 -11.47 9.06
C GLY A 117 -11.08 -11.25 10.25
N ARG A 118 -11.69 -10.95 11.41
CA ARG A 118 -11.02 -11.04 12.70
C ARG A 118 -10.55 -12.46 12.96
#